data_AF-A0A651FV97-F1
#
_entry.id   AF-A0A651FV97-F1
#
_cell.length_a   1.000
_cell.length_b   1.000
_cell.length_c   1.000
_cell.angle_alpha   90.00
_cell.angle_beta   90.00
_cell.angle_gamma   90.00
#
_symmetry.space_group_name_H-M   'P 1'
#
loop_
_entity.id
_entity.type
_entity.pdbx_description
1 polymer ?
#
loop_
_entity_poly.entity_id
_entity_poly.type
_entity_poly.pdbx_seq_one_letter_code
_entity_poly.pdbx_strand_id
1 'polypeptide(L)'
;MSISNRKPGEAREAPNELLKRAVASCLRAIAGKPEFEVVFASDRPVLTSDKARLPEPPRKANSRDVAVLRGAADSMALRLACHDASVHRRLAPETQEARAVYDAVEQARVESIGARRMEGVAGNLDALLEDRYHRGGRYETITDRADAPLEDAVALMVRERLTGRAPPTAAAKIVELWRDHIESRAGRDLDRLLGDLEDQRKFARSVRDLLVSLEMSEDAPLEPEESEEQQENDKETDDQEADGEGEEGADGERAEVEIRDDGDEEMREGAQEEADGPTSESPDDIEDADAEESTEASRPPAGSNDLRSGDYKAFVTKYDETIEAEELCDVEELARLRAYLDKQLSHLQGVVGRLANRLQRRLMAQQNRSWDFDLEEGLLDPARLTRIVIDPFQALSFKQEKDTQFRDTVVALLIDNSGSMRGRPITVAATCADILARTLER
;
A
#
# COMPACT_ATOMS: atom_id res chain seq x y z
N MET A 1 -1.93 -7.48 -22.03
CA MET A 1 -2.99 -6.63 -21.46
C MET A 1 -3.34 -7.23 -20.12
N SER A 2 -3.14 -6.48 -19.03
CA SER A 2 -3.49 -6.95 -17.68
C SER A 2 -5.00 -7.17 -17.61
N ILE A 3 -5.41 -8.38 -17.23
CA ILE A 3 -6.82 -8.74 -17.08
C ILE A 3 -7.28 -8.11 -15.77
N SER A 4 -7.78 -6.89 -15.87
CA SER A 4 -8.41 -6.19 -14.75
C SER A 4 -9.76 -6.85 -14.47
N ASN A 5 -10.02 -7.22 -13.21
CA ASN A 5 -11.32 -7.71 -12.69
C ASN A 5 -12.45 -6.64 -12.76
N ARG A 6 -12.48 -5.79 -13.79
CA ARG A 6 -13.48 -4.75 -13.96
C ARG A 6 -14.77 -5.33 -14.52
N LYS A 7 -15.89 -5.03 -13.87
CA LYS A 7 -17.22 -5.21 -14.45
C LYS A 7 -17.36 -4.28 -15.66
N PRO A 8 -17.94 -4.73 -16.79
CA PRO A 8 -18.17 -3.86 -17.94
C PRO A 8 -19.13 -2.72 -17.56
N GLY A 9 -18.68 -1.46 -17.66
CA GLY A 9 -19.53 -0.27 -17.46
C GLY A 9 -19.05 0.76 -16.44
N GLU A 10 -18.02 0.48 -15.63
CA GLU A 10 -17.46 1.48 -14.72
C GLU A 10 -16.68 2.56 -15.48
N ALA A 11 -16.97 3.84 -15.17
CA ALA A 11 -16.24 4.98 -15.69
C ALA A 11 -14.74 4.81 -15.39
N ARG A 12 -13.86 5.13 -16.37
CA ARG A 12 -12.42 5.16 -16.13
C ARG A 12 -12.13 6.10 -14.96
N GLU A 13 -11.69 5.57 -13.82
CA GLU A 13 -11.19 6.36 -12.69
C GLU A 13 -10.24 7.44 -13.23
N ALA A 14 -10.39 8.68 -12.74
CA ALA A 14 -9.53 9.77 -13.16
C ALA A 14 -8.06 9.39 -12.85
N PRO A 15 -7.09 9.76 -13.71
CA PRO A 15 -5.71 9.29 -13.60
C PRO A 15 -5.07 9.51 -12.21
N ASN A 16 -5.53 10.53 -11.49
CA ASN A 16 -5.00 10.93 -10.20
C ASN A 16 -5.67 10.24 -9.00
N GLU A 17 -6.80 9.54 -9.17
CA GLU A 17 -7.50 8.91 -8.04
C GLU A 17 -6.68 7.78 -7.40
N LEU A 18 -5.95 7.00 -8.20
CA LEU A 18 -5.01 6.01 -7.70
C LEU A 18 -3.88 6.66 -6.89
N LEU A 19 -3.34 7.78 -7.37
CA LEU A 19 -2.32 8.54 -6.65
C LEU A 19 -2.85 9.07 -5.32
N LYS A 20 -4.03 9.70 -5.32
CA LYS A 20 -4.67 10.20 -4.10
C LYS A 20 -4.91 9.10 -3.07
N ARG A 21 -5.46 7.96 -3.50
CA ARG A 21 -5.70 6.80 -2.63
C ARG A 21 -4.40 6.25 -2.05
N ALA A 22 -3.34 6.14 -2.85
CA ALA A 22 -2.03 5.68 -2.39
C ALA A 22 -1.37 6.67 -1.42
N VAL A 23 -1.46 7.97 -1.67
CA VAL A 23 -0.94 9.02 -0.78
C VAL A 23 -1.69 9.04 0.55
N ALA A 24 -3.02 9.02 0.53
CA ALA A 24 -3.84 8.99 1.73
C ALA A 24 -3.58 7.74 2.59
N SER A 25 -3.48 6.56 1.95
CA SER A 25 -3.22 5.30 2.66
C SER A 25 -1.86 5.31 3.34
N CYS A 26 -0.83 5.88 2.69
CA CYS A 26 0.47 5.95 3.34
C CYS A 26 0.56 7.03 4.43
N LEU A 27 -0.13 8.17 4.26
CA LEU A 27 -0.22 9.18 5.32
C LEU A 27 -0.77 8.54 6.61
N ARG A 28 -1.86 7.78 6.50
CA ARG A 28 -2.45 7.02 7.62
C ARG A 28 -1.47 6.02 8.24
N ALA A 29 -0.75 5.28 7.39
CA ALA A 29 0.23 4.30 7.84
C ALA A 29 1.39 4.94 8.60
N ILE A 30 1.97 6.03 8.09
CA ILE A 30 3.06 6.76 8.75
C ILE A 30 2.57 7.44 10.03
N ALA A 31 1.37 8.02 10.01
CA ALA A 31 0.76 8.68 11.17
C ALA A 31 0.32 7.69 12.26
N GLY A 32 0.22 6.39 11.97
CA GLY A 32 -0.32 5.38 12.88
C GLY A 32 -1.82 5.52 13.15
N LYS A 33 -2.57 6.23 12.29
CA LYS A 33 -4.01 6.49 12.44
C LYS A 33 -4.80 5.93 11.25
N PRO A 34 -5.44 4.75 11.37
CA PRO A 34 -6.10 4.08 10.24
C PRO A 34 -7.33 4.85 9.73
N GLU A 35 -8.13 5.43 10.63
CA GLU A 35 -9.38 6.13 10.30
C GLU A 35 -9.23 7.64 10.07
N PHE A 36 -8.00 8.10 9.80
CA PHE A 36 -7.74 9.53 9.66
C PHE A 36 -8.27 10.10 8.33
N GLU A 37 -8.96 11.24 8.39
CA GLU A 37 -9.57 11.86 7.21
C GLU A 37 -8.52 12.57 6.35
N VAL A 38 -8.43 12.22 5.07
CA VAL A 38 -7.52 12.87 4.11
C VAL A 38 -8.35 13.42 2.96
N VAL A 39 -8.30 14.74 2.78
CA VAL A 39 -9.04 15.45 1.74
C VAL A 39 -8.06 16.18 0.83
N PHE A 40 -8.33 16.18 -0.47
CA PHE A 40 -7.57 16.92 -1.46
C PHE A 40 -8.35 18.16 -1.89
N ALA A 41 -7.69 19.32 -1.88
CA ALA A 41 -8.31 20.60 -2.24
C ALA A 41 -7.28 21.53 -2.90
N SER A 42 -7.75 22.53 -3.64
CA SER A 42 -6.89 23.57 -4.25
C SER A 42 -6.35 24.60 -3.25
N ASP A 43 -6.90 24.63 -2.04
CA ASP A 43 -6.54 25.58 -1.00
C ASP A 43 -5.19 25.25 -0.34
N ARG A 44 -4.76 26.13 0.57
CA ARG A 44 -3.55 25.90 1.36
C ARG A 44 -3.65 24.57 2.14
N PRO A 45 -2.53 23.82 2.25
CA PRO A 45 -2.49 22.62 3.07
C PRO A 45 -2.80 22.96 4.53
N VAL A 46 -3.66 22.15 5.17
CA VAL A 46 -4.05 22.33 6.58
C VAL A 46 -3.99 20.99 7.28
N LEU A 47 -3.49 20.98 8.51
CA LEU A 47 -3.46 19.82 9.38
C LEU A 47 -4.23 20.13 10.67
N THR A 48 -5.25 19.34 10.97
CA THR A 48 -5.94 19.33 12.27
C THR A 48 -5.75 17.99 12.96
N SER A 49 -6.31 17.82 14.17
CA SER A 49 -6.25 16.58 14.96
C SER A 49 -6.81 15.36 14.22
N ASP A 50 -7.81 15.58 13.35
CA ASP A 50 -8.66 14.55 12.77
C ASP A 50 -8.69 14.58 11.22
N LYS A 51 -8.19 15.66 10.61
CA LYS A 51 -8.22 15.86 9.16
C LYS A 51 -6.92 16.46 8.62
N ALA A 52 -6.41 15.88 7.54
CA ALA A 52 -5.40 16.52 6.69
C ALA A 52 -6.00 16.96 5.36
N ARG A 53 -5.74 18.21 4.99
CA ARG A 53 -6.03 18.76 3.68
C ARG A 53 -4.74 18.85 2.87
N LEU A 54 -4.63 18.07 1.81
CA LEU A 54 -3.51 18.05 0.87
C LEU A 54 -3.84 18.82 -0.40
N PRO A 55 -2.82 19.36 -1.11
CA PRO A 55 -3.04 20.04 -2.37
C PRO A 55 -3.52 19.07 -3.46
N GLU A 56 -4.46 19.51 -4.27
CA GLU A 56 -4.97 18.75 -5.41
C GLU A 56 -3.86 18.54 -6.46
N PRO A 57 -3.53 17.29 -6.85
CA PRO A 57 -2.51 17.04 -7.87
C PRO A 57 -2.98 17.55 -9.25
N PRO A 58 -2.07 18.12 -10.06
CA PRO A 58 -2.42 18.57 -11.41
C PRO A 58 -2.85 17.38 -12.28
N ARG A 59 -3.75 17.61 -13.25
CA ARG A 59 -4.31 16.55 -14.14
C ARG A 59 -3.26 15.72 -14.86
N LYS A 60 -2.06 16.29 -15.08
CA LYS A 60 -0.88 15.61 -15.62
C LYS A 60 0.30 15.89 -14.67
N ALA A 61 0.35 15.16 -13.56
CA ALA A 61 1.43 15.27 -12.60
C ALA A 61 2.74 14.73 -13.19
N ASN A 62 3.81 15.52 -13.11
CA ASN A 62 5.17 15.04 -13.37
C ASN A 62 5.73 14.37 -12.09
N SER A 63 6.92 13.76 -12.17
CA SER A 63 7.54 13.09 -11.03
C SER A 63 7.83 14.03 -9.85
N ARG A 64 8.15 15.30 -10.12
CA ARG A 64 8.39 16.33 -9.10
C ARG A 64 7.08 16.71 -8.40
N ASP A 65 5.98 16.90 -9.12
CA ASP A 65 4.67 17.21 -8.54
C ASP A 65 4.21 16.11 -7.59
N VAL A 66 4.44 14.85 -7.98
CA VAL A 66 4.16 13.68 -7.14
C VAL A 66 5.05 13.68 -5.89
N ALA A 67 6.35 13.94 -6.03
CA ALA A 67 7.28 14.01 -4.89
C ALA A 67 6.93 15.15 -3.92
N VAL A 68 6.52 16.32 -4.42
CA VAL A 68 6.09 17.47 -3.60
C VAL A 68 4.78 17.16 -2.86
N LEU A 69 3.77 16.63 -3.57
CA LEU A 69 2.52 16.20 -2.93
C LEU A 69 2.79 15.16 -1.84
N ARG A 70 3.68 14.20 -2.15
CA ARG A 70 4.04 13.16 -1.21
C ARG A 70 4.83 13.72 -0.02
N GLY A 71 5.73 14.67 -0.25
CA GLY A 71 6.46 15.34 0.81
C GLY A 71 5.53 16.10 1.74
N ALA A 72 4.50 16.77 1.21
CA ALA A 72 3.48 17.42 2.03
C ALA A 72 2.72 16.42 2.91
N ALA A 73 2.35 15.27 2.35
CA ALA A 73 1.71 14.19 3.08
C ALA A 73 2.61 13.57 4.15
N ASP A 74 3.87 13.29 3.81
CA ASP A 74 4.85 12.71 4.73
C ASP A 74 5.16 13.68 5.89
N SER A 75 5.34 14.98 5.59
CA SER A 75 5.54 16.04 6.59
C SER A 75 4.38 16.13 7.59
N MET A 76 3.13 16.10 7.10
CA MET A 76 1.93 16.07 7.95
C MET A 76 1.83 14.78 8.77
N ALA A 77 2.11 13.62 8.16
CA ALA A 77 2.05 12.33 8.82
C ALA A 77 3.08 12.24 9.96
N LEU A 78 4.30 12.68 9.70
CA LEU A 78 5.36 12.73 10.72
C LEU A 78 4.98 13.67 11.86
N ARG A 79 4.38 14.83 11.56
CA ARG A 79 3.86 15.74 12.58
C ARG A 79 2.81 15.06 13.45
N LEU A 80 1.87 14.32 12.87
CA LEU A 80 0.89 13.57 13.67
C LEU A 80 1.54 12.47 14.53
N ALA A 81 2.59 11.81 14.03
CA ALA A 81 3.22 10.67 14.69
C ALA A 81 4.24 11.06 15.78
N CYS A 82 4.98 12.15 15.57
CA CYS A 82 6.18 12.46 16.35
C CYS A 82 6.08 13.75 17.19
N HIS A 83 4.95 14.46 17.12
CA HIS A 83 4.73 15.73 17.82
C HIS A 83 3.56 15.67 18.79
N ASP A 84 3.82 16.05 20.03
CA ASP A 84 2.85 16.32 21.07
C ASP A 84 2.55 17.83 21.12
N ALA A 85 1.32 18.19 20.76
CA ALA A 85 0.87 19.58 20.73
C ALA A 85 0.77 20.23 22.12
N SER A 86 0.59 19.43 23.18
CA SER A 86 0.48 19.93 24.56
C SER A 86 1.84 20.37 25.09
N VAL A 87 2.86 19.51 24.91
CA VAL A 87 4.25 19.79 25.27
C VAL A 87 4.76 21.00 24.49
N HIS A 88 4.48 21.04 23.19
CA HIS A 88 4.90 22.14 22.34
C HIS A 88 4.35 23.49 22.80
N ARG A 89 3.05 23.53 23.11
CA ARG A 89 2.37 24.76 23.56
C ARG A 89 2.89 25.24 24.91
N ARG A 90 3.16 24.32 25.84
CA ARG A 90 3.64 24.64 27.19
C ARG A 90 5.05 25.22 27.18
N LEU A 91 5.91 24.77 26.28
CA LEU A 91 7.32 25.19 26.21
C LEU A 91 7.57 26.32 25.19
N ALA A 92 6.53 26.74 24.46
CA ALA A 92 6.63 27.78 23.45
C ALA A 92 7.14 29.11 24.04
N PRO A 93 8.08 29.80 23.37
CA PRO A 93 8.52 31.14 23.77
C PRO A 93 7.38 32.18 23.69
N GLU A 94 7.49 33.24 24.50
CA GLU A 94 6.51 34.34 24.52
C GLU A 94 6.66 35.28 23.31
N THR A 95 7.90 35.58 22.89
CA THR A 95 8.17 36.51 21.80
C THR A 95 7.80 35.88 20.45
N GLN A 96 7.15 36.67 19.58
CA GLN A 96 6.68 36.18 18.28
C GLN A 96 7.81 35.66 17.39
N GLU A 97 8.96 36.35 17.40
CA GLU A 97 10.13 35.95 16.61
C GLU A 97 10.75 34.64 17.12
N ALA A 98 10.95 34.50 18.44
CA ALA A 98 11.49 33.26 19.00
C ALA A 98 10.50 32.09 18.82
N ARG A 99 9.19 32.35 18.90
CA ARG A 99 8.16 31.35 18.63
C ARG A 99 8.17 30.88 17.18
N ALA A 100 8.40 31.78 16.21
CA ALA A 100 8.53 31.41 14.81
C ALA A 100 9.73 30.46 14.58
N VAL A 101 10.88 30.76 15.19
CA VAL A 101 12.06 29.87 15.15
C VAL A 101 11.76 28.54 15.84
N TYR A 102 11.14 28.56 17.02
CA TYR A 102 10.78 27.37 17.77
C TYR A 102 9.84 26.44 16.98
N ASP A 103 8.81 27.00 16.34
CA ASP A 103 7.87 26.25 15.50
C ASP A 103 8.57 25.66 14.25
N ALA A 104 9.46 26.43 13.61
CA ALA A 104 10.20 25.98 12.44
C ALA A 104 11.21 24.87 12.77
N VAL A 105 11.90 24.99 13.90
CA VAL A 105 12.86 24.00 14.40
C VAL A 105 12.16 22.71 14.83
N GLU A 106 10.97 22.80 15.46
CA GLU A 106 10.17 21.62 15.79
C GLU A 106 9.68 20.90 14.52
N GLN A 107 9.26 21.65 13.49
CA GLN A 107 8.91 21.05 12.20
C GLN A 107 10.12 20.32 11.59
N ALA A 108 11.31 20.94 11.64
CA ALA A 108 12.55 20.34 11.16
C ALA A 108 12.93 19.07 11.96
N ARG A 109 12.69 19.05 13.28
CA ARG A 109 12.92 17.87 14.13
C ARG A 109 12.10 16.68 13.65
N VAL A 110 10.79 16.88 13.51
CA VAL A 110 9.85 15.83 13.16
C VAL A 110 10.12 15.29 11.75
N GLU A 111 10.41 16.17 10.80
CA GLU A 111 10.81 15.78 9.45
C GLU A 111 12.15 15.02 9.46
N SER A 112 13.10 15.41 10.30
CA SER A 112 14.40 14.75 10.42
C SER A 112 14.30 13.33 10.98
N ILE A 113 13.38 13.07 11.92
CA ILE A 113 13.11 11.72 12.44
C ILE A 113 12.66 10.80 11.30
N GLY A 114 11.72 11.26 10.47
CA GLY A 114 11.23 10.51 9.31
C GLY A 114 12.30 10.30 8.25
N ALA A 115 13.04 11.35 7.90
CA ALA A 115 14.09 11.30 6.89
C ALA A 115 15.23 10.34 7.25
N ARG A 116 15.58 10.21 8.54
CA ARG A 116 16.61 9.26 9.01
C ARG A 116 16.15 7.80 8.95
N ARG A 117 14.85 7.56 9.12
CA ARG A 117 14.27 6.19 9.16
C ARG A 117 13.87 5.69 7.78
N MET A 118 13.48 6.60 6.87
CA MET A 118 12.90 6.26 5.58
C MET A 118 13.51 7.11 4.45
N GLU A 119 14.37 6.52 3.63
CA GLU A 119 15.06 7.22 2.54
C GLU A 119 14.11 7.82 1.50
N GLY A 120 13.01 7.11 1.17
CA GLY A 120 11.99 7.62 0.27
C GLY A 120 11.30 8.88 0.81
N VAL A 121 11.01 8.91 2.11
CA VAL A 121 10.45 10.09 2.79
C VAL A 121 11.45 11.23 2.79
N ALA A 122 12.74 10.96 3.01
CA ALA A 122 13.78 11.99 2.89
C ALA A 122 13.77 12.64 1.50
N GLY A 123 13.70 11.86 0.43
CA GLY A 123 13.62 12.40 -0.94
C GLY A 123 12.35 13.23 -1.20
N ASN A 124 11.21 12.82 -0.65
CA ASN A 124 9.95 13.57 -0.79
C ASN A 124 9.98 14.89 -0.02
N LEU A 125 10.51 14.89 1.20
CA LEU A 125 10.69 16.09 2.03
C LEU A 125 11.67 17.08 1.37
N ASP A 126 12.75 16.59 0.75
CA ASP A 126 13.68 17.43 -0.02
C ASP A 126 12.96 18.11 -1.19
N ALA A 127 12.15 17.36 -1.96
CA ALA A 127 11.38 17.91 -3.06
C ALA A 127 10.37 18.98 -2.59
N LEU A 128 9.70 18.75 -1.44
CA LEU A 128 8.80 19.72 -0.81
C LEU A 128 9.54 20.99 -0.41
N LEU A 129 10.69 20.88 0.25
CA LEU A 129 11.48 22.04 0.68
C LEU A 129 11.99 22.84 -0.52
N GLU A 130 12.51 22.17 -1.55
CA GLU A 130 12.94 22.82 -2.79
C GLU A 130 11.79 23.60 -3.45
N ASP A 131 10.59 23.00 -3.54
CA ASP A 131 9.40 23.67 -4.09
C ASP A 131 8.93 24.85 -3.21
N ARG A 132 8.95 24.70 -1.87
CA ARG A 132 8.59 25.77 -0.93
C ARG A 132 9.45 27.00 -1.12
N TYR A 133 10.78 26.85 -1.09
CA TYR A 133 11.70 27.98 -1.22
C TYR A 133 11.72 28.56 -2.63
N HIS A 134 11.52 27.74 -3.66
CA HIS A 134 11.40 28.24 -5.03
C HIS A 134 10.14 29.09 -5.24
N ARG A 135 9.02 28.79 -4.55
CA ARG A 135 7.78 29.60 -4.59
C ARG A 135 7.80 30.79 -3.64
N GLY A 136 8.46 30.67 -2.48
CA GLY A 136 8.43 31.67 -1.41
C GLY A 136 9.18 32.97 -1.73
N GLY A 137 10.12 32.94 -2.68
CA GLY A 137 10.86 34.13 -3.09
C GLY A 137 12.11 33.79 -3.90
N ARG A 138 12.75 34.80 -4.50
CA ARG A 138 14.05 34.63 -5.17
C ARG A 138 15.20 34.66 -4.17
N TYR A 139 15.15 33.75 -3.19
CA TYR A 139 16.18 33.60 -2.15
C TYR A 139 17.57 33.29 -2.73
N GLU A 140 17.62 32.68 -3.92
CA GLU A 140 18.84 32.48 -4.73
C GLU A 140 19.60 33.76 -5.07
N THR A 141 18.96 34.93 -4.98
CA THR A 141 19.56 36.23 -5.33
C THR A 141 19.77 37.16 -4.14
N ILE A 142 19.44 36.72 -2.93
CA ILE A 142 19.56 37.54 -1.75
C ILE A 142 21.03 37.75 -1.40
N THR A 143 21.32 38.96 -0.92
CA THR A 143 22.66 39.39 -0.50
C THR A 143 22.66 40.04 0.88
N ASP A 144 21.51 40.51 1.35
CA ASP A 144 21.35 41.12 2.67
C ASP A 144 20.70 40.12 3.65
N ARG A 145 21.12 40.16 4.92
CA ARG A 145 20.50 39.40 6.01
C ARG A 145 19.09 39.86 6.32
N ALA A 146 18.78 41.14 6.09
CA ALA A 146 17.44 41.69 6.35
C ALA A 146 16.34 41.03 5.50
N ASP A 147 16.70 40.52 4.32
CA ASP A 147 15.78 39.83 3.41
C ASP A 147 15.74 38.30 3.64
N ALA A 148 16.55 37.78 4.56
CA ALA A 148 16.71 36.36 4.84
C ALA A 148 16.07 36.00 6.20
N PRO A 149 14.90 35.33 6.22
CA PRO A 149 14.21 34.97 7.46
C PRO A 149 15.08 34.10 8.36
N LEU A 150 15.24 34.50 9.62
CA LEU A 150 16.10 33.82 10.59
C LEU A 150 15.54 32.44 10.95
N GLU A 151 14.22 32.30 11.03
CA GLU A 151 13.52 31.04 11.30
C GLU A 151 13.83 29.98 10.26
N ASP A 152 13.91 30.35 8.98
CA ASP A 152 14.28 29.45 7.90
C ASP A 152 15.77 29.08 7.97
N ALA A 153 16.63 30.05 8.27
CA ALA A 153 18.07 29.81 8.41
C ALA A 153 18.36 28.80 9.53
N VAL A 154 17.78 29.00 10.72
CA VAL A 154 17.96 28.11 11.87
C VAL A 154 17.36 26.73 11.59
N ALA A 155 16.14 26.65 11.05
CA ALA A 155 15.50 25.37 10.75
C ALA A 155 16.29 24.54 9.72
N LEU A 156 16.83 25.19 8.67
CA LEU A 156 17.66 24.53 7.67
C LEU A 156 19.00 24.05 8.22
N MET A 157 19.64 24.85 9.09
CA MET A 157 20.87 24.44 9.78
C MET A 157 20.63 23.26 10.75
N VAL A 158 19.53 23.29 11.50
CA VAL A 158 19.12 22.17 12.36
C VAL A 158 18.88 20.92 11.52
N ARG A 159 18.12 21.02 10.42
CA ARG A 159 17.90 19.89 9.51
C ARG A 159 19.22 19.34 8.96
N GLU A 160 20.14 20.20 8.54
CA GLU A 160 21.46 19.82 8.03
C GLU A 160 22.24 19.03 9.10
N ARG A 161 22.25 19.50 10.35
CA ARG A 161 22.91 18.81 11.48
C ARG A 161 22.24 17.47 11.81
N LEU A 162 20.91 17.42 11.85
CA LEU A 162 20.15 16.24 12.25
C LEU A 162 20.18 15.12 11.19
N THR A 163 20.19 15.48 9.91
CA THR A 163 20.08 14.52 8.80
C THR A 163 21.37 14.33 8.00
N GLY A 164 22.34 15.25 8.11
CA GLY A 164 23.54 15.30 7.28
C GLY A 164 23.28 15.74 5.83
N ARG A 165 22.05 16.14 5.49
CA ARG A 165 21.68 16.55 4.12
C ARG A 165 21.86 18.06 3.98
N ALA A 166 22.47 18.47 2.88
CA ALA A 166 22.63 19.89 2.57
C ALA A 166 21.28 20.63 2.47
N PRO A 167 21.25 21.94 2.70
CA PRO A 167 20.09 22.78 2.39
C PRO A 167 19.73 22.71 0.90
N PRO A 168 18.44 22.87 0.54
CA PRO A 168 18.01 22.98 -0.86
C PRO A 168 18.74 24.08 -1.61
N THR A 169 18.92 23.93 -2.93
CA THR A 169 19.71 24.90 -3.70
C THR A 169 19.09 26.30 -3.67
N ALA A 170 17.76 26.37 -3.70
CA ALA A 170 17.01 27.61 -3.60
C ALA A 170 17.22 28.37 -2.26
N ALA A 171 17.57 27.67 -1.18
CA ALA A 171 17.70 28.23 0.17
C ALA A 171 19.15 28.28 0.70
N ALA A 172 20.11 27.78 -0.07
CA ALA A 172 21.52 27.70 0.35
C ALA A 172 22.09 29.06 0.77
N LYS A 173 21.72 30.14 0.08
CA LYS A 173 22.16 31.50 0.40
C LYS A 173 21.61 32.05 1.72
N ILE A 174 20.38 31.68 2.09
CA ILE A 174 19.80 32.06 3.39
C ILE A 174 20.70 31.54 4.50
N VAL A 175 21.06 30.25 4.41
CA VAL A 175 21.93 29.62 5.39
C VAL A 175 23.33 30.23 5.35
N GLU A 176 23.91 30.46 4.19
CA GLU A 176 25.25 31.05 4.04
C GLU A 176 25.38 32.42 4.74
N LEU A 177 24.38 33.29 4.60
CA LEU A 177 24.39 34.62 5.23
C LEU A 177 24.37 34.55 6.76
N TRP A 178 23.66 33.57 7.33
CA TRP A 178 23.46 33.44 8.77
C TRP A 178 24.43 32.46 9.45
N ARG A 179 25.06 31.55 8.70
CA ARG A 179 25.85 30.42 9.24
C ARG A 179 26.92 30.90 10.21
N ASP A 180 27.77 31.85 9.82
CA ASP A 180 28.86 32.32 10.69
C ASP A 180 28.33 32.94 11.99
N HIS A 181 27.21 33.67 11.91
CA HIS A 181 26.59 34.29 13.08
C HIS A 181 26.02 33.23 14.04
N ILE A 182 25.23 32.29 13.52
CA ILE A 182 24.60 31.23 14.30
C ILE A 182 25.65 30.27 14.88
N GLU A 183 26.64 29.83 14.09
CA GLU A 183 27.70 28.93 14.57
C GLU A 183 28.55 29.57 15.68
N SER A 184 28.88 30.87 15.54
CA SER A 184 29.69 31.57 16.55
C SER A 184 29.00 31.68 17.92
N ARG A 185 27.67 31.75 17.93
CA ARG A 185 26.88 31.95 19.15
C ARG A 185 26.30 30.66 19.72
N ALA A 186 25.81 29.79 18.84
CA ALA A 186 24.90 28.71 19.20
C ALA A 186 25.31 27.34 18.61
N GLY A 187 26.51 27.23 18.03
CA GLY A 187 26.97 25.98 17.39
C GLY A 187 27.01 24.76 18.34
N ARG A 188 27.38 24.96 19.61
CA ARG A 188 27.38 23.88 20.62
C ARG A 188 25.97 23.40 20.95
N ASP A 189 25.01 24.32 20.99
CA ASP A 189 23.62 24.01 21.28
C ASP A 189 22.99 23.25 20.10
N LEU A 190 23.32 23.64 18.85
CA LEU A 190 22.94 22.90 17.65
C LEU A 190 23.45 21.45 17.65
N ASP A 191 24.70 21.22 18.05
CA ASP A 191 25.27 19.87 18.13
C ASP A 191 24.60 19.03 19.22
N ARG A 192 24.12 19.66 20.31
CA ARG A 192 23.39 18.98 21.39
C ARG A 192 22.04 18.44 20.94
N LEU A 193 21.36 19.11 20.01
CA LEU A 193 20.05 18.71 19.50
C LEU A 193 20.02 17.29 18.90
N LEU A 194 21.17 16.81 18.39
CA LEU A 194 21.30 15.44 17.87
C LEU A 194 21.03 14.37 18.93
N GLY A 195 21.42 14.63 20.18
CA GLY A 195 21.21 13.69 21.31
C GLY A 195 19.78 13.67 21.82
N ASP A 196 19.04 14.77 21.64
CA ASP A 196 17.68 14.95 22.16
C ASP A 196 16.58 14.68 21.11
N LEU A 197 16.93 14.29 19.89
CA LEU A 197 16.02 14.20 18.74
C LEU A 197 14.71 13.42 19.01
N GLU A 198 14.79 12.30 19.72
CA GLU A 198 13.64 11.42 19.98
C GLU A 198 12.79 11.82 21.21
N ASP A 199 13.28 12.74 22.04
CA ASP A 199 12.58 13.21 23.25
C ASP A 199 12.17 14.69 23.07
N GLN A 200 10.91 14.91 22.70
CA GLN A 200 10.40 16.25 22.40
C GLN A 200 10.56 17.23 23.57
N ARG A 201 10.44 16.78 24.83
CA ARG A 201 10.57 17.67 25.99
C ARG A 201 12.01 18.13 26.16
N LYS A 202 12.97 17.22 26.06
CA LYS A 202 14.41 17.57 26.11
C LYS A 202 14.81 18.43 24.92
N PHE A 203 14.35 18.06 23.72
CA PHE A 203 14.62 18.83 22.51
C PHE A 203 14.10 20.26 22.64
N ALA A 204 12.85 20.45 23.07
CA ALA A 204 12.26 21.77 23.27
C ALA A 204 13.04 22.62 24.28
N ARG A 205 13.54 22.02 25.38
CA ARG A 205 14.42 22.71 26.34
C ARG A 205 15.75 23.11 25.68
N SER A 206 16.39 22.22 24.95
CA SER A 206 17.62 22.52 24.21
C SER A 206 17.42 23.59 23.13
N VAL A 207 16.23 23.68 22.51
CA VAL A 207 15.88 24.78 21.59
C VAL A 207 15.67 26.10 22.33
N ARG A 208 15.14 26.10 23.56
CA ARG A 208 15.08 27.33 24.38
C ARG A 208 16.48 27.83 24.72
N ASP A 209 17.39 26.94 25.11
CA ASP A 209 18.80 27.28 25.35
C ASP A 209 19.44 27.89 24.08
N LEU A 210 19.16 27.29 22.91
CA LEU A 210 19.58 27.84 21.61
C LEU A 210 19.04 29.26 21.36
N LEU A 211 17.77 29.52 21.66
CA LEU A 211 17.14 30.83 21.50
C LEU A 211 17.74 31.90 22.44
N VAL A 212 18.14 31.50 23.65
CA VAL A 212 18.86 32.37 24.58
C VAL A 212 20.26 32.70 24.03
N SER A 213 20.99 31.70 23.52
CA SER A 213 22.29 31.90 22.86
C SER A 213 22.22 32.84 21.64
N LEU A 214 21.07 32.87 20.96
CA LEU A 214 20.79 33.78 19.84
C LEU A 214 20.26 35.16 20.27
N GLU A 215 20.19 35.45 21.58
CA GLU A 215 19.66 36.70 22.15
C GLU A 215 18.18 36.96 21.77
N MET A 216 17.40 35.89 21.49
CA MET A 216 16.00 35.98 21.07
C MET A 216 14.98 35.80 22.21
N SER A 217 15.46 35.37 23.37
CA SER A 217 14.64 35.15 24.57
C SER A 217 15.42 35.61 25.81
N GLU A 218 14.74 36.35 26.68
CA GLU A 218 15.26 36.76 27.99
C GLU A 218 14.81 35.80 29.11
N ASP A 219 14.21 34.66 28.77
CA ASP A 219 13.56 33.79 29.76
C ASP A 219 14.58 33.04 30.64
N ALA A 220 14.36 33.13 31.95
CA ALA A 220 15.04 32.36 32.97
C ALA A 220 14.89 30.83 32.73
N PRO A 221 15.87 30.01 33.13
CA PRO A 221 15.75 28.56 33.07
C PRO A 221 14.48 28.11 33.80
N LEU A 222 13.59 27.39 33.12
CA LEU A 222 12.51 26.67 33.78
C LEU A 222 13.17 25.68 34.75
N GLU A 223 12.82 25.78 36.04
CA GLU A 223 13.22 24.75 37.01
C GLU A 223 12.78 23.37 36.48
N PRO A 224 13.61 22.34 36.62
CA PRO A 224 13.23 21.01 36.18
C PRO A 224 12.02 20.57 37.02
N GLU A 225 10.82 20.59 36.43
CA GLU A 225 9.66 19.98 37.07
C GLU A 225 9.97 18.49 37.34
N GLU A 226 10.10 18.17 38.63
CA GLU A 226 10.03 16.82 39.13
C GLU A 226 8.64 16.27 38.77
N SER A 227 8.65 15.10 38.13
CA SER A 227 7.57 14.15 37.92
C SER A 227 6.21 14.50 38.55
N GLU A 228 5.31 15.11 37.78
CA GLU A 228 3.88 15.13 38.13
C GLU A 228 3.23 13.79 37.74
N GLU A 229 3.29 12.83 38.67
CA GLU A 229 2.22 11.83 38.80
C GLU A 229 1.05 12.47 39.57
N GLN A 230 -0.16 12.27 39.04
CA GLN A 230 -1.48 12.42 39.69
C GLN A 230 -2.03 13.83 39.90
N GLN A 231 -2.96 14.20 39.00
CA GLN A 231 -4.31 14.60 39.41
C GLN A 231 -5.31 14.46 38.24
N GLU A 232 -6.05 13.36 38.26
CA GLU A 232 -7.38 13.27 37.64
C GLU A 232 -8.42 13.88 38.60
N ASN A 233 -9.51 14.37 37.97
CA ASN A 233 -10.82 14.77 38.52
C ASN A 233 -10.96 16.21 39.06
N ASP A 234 -11.61 17.08 38.31
CA ASP A 234 -13.09 17.20 38.39
C ASP A 234 -13.67 18.01 37.21
N LYS A 235 -14.81 17.54 36.69
CA LYS A 235 -15.70 18.28 35.78
C LYS A 235 -16.82 18.91 36.60
N GLU A 236 -17.46 19.90 35.97
CA GLU A 236 -18.64 20.67 36.39
C GLU A 236 -18.26 21.91 37.25
N THR A 237 -18.72 23.14 36.97
CA THR A 237 -20.01 23.57 36.40
C THR A 237 -19.91 25.02 35.87
N ASP A 238 -20.85 25.33 34.97
CA ASP A 238 -21.58 26.60 34.80
C ASP A 238 -21.09 27.63 33.77
N ASP A 239 -21.82 27.59 32.64
CA ASP A 239 -22.08 28.71 31.75
C ASP A 239 -22.71 29.88 32.53
N GLN A 240 -22.16 31.08 32.38
CA GLN A 240 -22.91 32.30 32.60
C GLN A 240 -22.52 33.37 31.59
N GLU A 241 -23.57 33.89 30.95
CA GLU A 241 -23.64 34.89 29.91
C GLU A 241 -22.90 36.19 30.25
N ALA A 242 -22.30 36.81 29.23
CA ALA A 242 -22.13 38.25 29.18
C ALA A 242 -22.29 38.75 27.74
N ASP A 243 -23.45 39.37 27.55
CA ASP A 243 -23.94 40.11 26.41
C ASP A 243 -23.02 41.28 25.99
N GLY A 244 -23.07 41.64 24.71
CA GLY A 244 -22.24 42.67 24.09
C GLY A 244 -22.67 42.96 22.66
N GLU A 245 -23.85 43.58 22.52
CA GLU A 245 -24.42 44.13 21.29
C GLU A 245 -23.50 45.15 20.59
N GLY A 246 -23.58 45.21 19.25
CA GLY A 246 -22.91 46.21 18.41
C GLY A 246 -23.11 46.07 16.90
N GLU A 247 -24.36 46.29 16.46
CA GLU A 247 -24.84 46.83 15.17
C GLU A 247 -24.47 46.25 13.78
N GLU A 248 -25.51 45.68 13.15
CA GLU A 248 -26.11 45.99 11.83
C GLU A 248 -25.30 45.97 10.52
N GLY A 249 -25.74 45.07 9.62
CA GLY A 249 -25.56 45.13 8.17
C GLY A 249 -26.39 44.05 7.47
N ALA A 250 -27.47 44.47 6.79
CA ALA A 250 -28.62 43.71 6.35
C ALA A 250 -28.46 42.79 5.12
N ASP A 251 -29.54 42.02 4.89
CA ASP A 251 -29.97 41.29 3.67
C ASP A 251 -29.37 39.87 3.50
N GLY A 252 -30.11 38.78 3.40
CA GLY A 252 -31.52 38.56 3.11
C GLY A 252 -31.63 37.43 2.09
N GLU A 253 -31.91 36.20 2.54
CA GLU A 253 -32.72 35.19 1.81
C GLU A 253 -32.80 33.88 2.62
N ARG A 254 -33.97 33.67 3.23
CA ARG A 254 -34.43 32.41 3.84
C ARG A 254 -34.87 31.46 2.73
N ALA A 255 -34.33 30.25 2.72
CA ALA A 255 -34.97 29.08 2.16
C ALA A 255 -34.98 27.98 3.22
N GLU A 256 -36.16 27.78 3.81
CA GLU A 256 -36.47 26.68 4.73
C GLU A 256 -36.48 25.36 3.95
N VAL A 257 -35.76 24.35 4.45
CA VAL A 257 -36.01 22.94 4.08
C VAL A 257 -36.15 22.15 5.37
N GLU A 258 -37.32 21.54 5.50
CA GLU A 258 -37.81 20.74 6.61
C GLU A 258 -36.88 19.54 6.91
N ILE A 259 -36.57 19.39 8.19
CA ILE A 259 -36.10 18.14 8.78
C ILE A 259 -37.31 17.22 8.93
N ARG A 260 -37.31 16.07 8.25
CA ARG A 260 -38.20 14.96 8.57
C ARG A 260 -37.43 13.87 9.30
N ASP A 261 -37.79 13.80 10.58
CA ASP A 261 -37.85 12.67 11.49
C ASP A 261 -38.12 11.32 10.80
N ASP A 262 -37.28 10.32 11.11
CA ASP A 262 -37.62 8.91 10.95
C ASP A 262 -36.97 8.16 12.13
N GLY A 263 -37.73 8.09 13.21
CA GLY A 263 -37.46 7.25 14.37
C GLY A 263 -38.25 5.94 14.28
N ASP A 264 -37.64 4.91 14.87
CA ASP A 264 -38.16 3.56 15.16
C ASP A 264 -38.35 2.58 14.00
N GLU A 265 -37.44 1.60 13.91
CA GLU A 265 -37.77 0.20 14.24
C GLU A 265 -36.48 -0.66 14.29
N GLU A 266 -35.80 -0.65 15.44
CA GLU A 266 -34.98 -1.79 15.88
C GLU A 266 -35.82 -2.65 16.85
N MET A 267 -35.82 -3.96 16.60
CA MET A 267 -36.36 -5.09 17.37
C MET A 267 -37.64 -5.74 16.85
N ARG A 268 -37.42 -6.72 15.95
CA ARG A 268 -38.13 -8.01 15.93
C ARG A 268 -37.27 -9.07 15.23
N GLU A 269 -36.24 -9.54 15.95
CA GLU A 269 -35.74 -10.90 15.75
C GLU A 269 -36.75 -11.89 16.33
N GLY A 270 -37.07 -12.95 15.58
CA GLY A 270 -37.73 -14.13 16.13
C GLY A 270 -38.73 -14.78 15.19
N ALA A 271 -38.28 -15.84 14.53
CA ALA A 271 -39.06 -16.90 13.87
C ALA A 271 -39.58 -16.63 12.45
N GLN A 272 -38.71 -16.85 11.46
CA GLN A 272 -39.09 -17.62 10.27
C GLN A 272 -37.86 -18.23 9.58
N GLU A 273 -37.37 -19.34 10.14
CA GLU A 273 -36.73 -20.39 9.36
C GLU A 273 -37.84 -21.19 8.68
N GLU A 274 -38.01 -21.10 7.37
CA GLU A 274 -38.49 -22.22 6.56
C GLU A 274 -37.86 -22.16 5.15
N ALA A 275 -36.99 -23.15 4.92
CA ALA A 275 -36.80 -23.88 3.67
C ALA A 275 -36.55 -23.09 2.38
N ASP A 276 -35.28 -22.77 2.12
CA ASP A 276 -34.76 -22.75 0.75
C ASP A 276 -33.60 -23.76 0.66
N GLY A 277 -33.99 -25.03 0.59
CA GLY A 277 -33.09 -26.10 0.17
C GLY A 277 -32.84 -25.99 -1.34
N PRO A 278 -31.70 -26.49 -1.84
CA PRO A 278 -31.42 -26.45 -3.27
C PRO A 278 -32.54 -27.20 -3.99
N THR A 279 -33.26 -26.48 -4.86
CA THR A 279 -34.24 -27.06 -5.76
C THR A 279 -33.58 -28.17 -6.54
N SER A 280 -34.15 -29.37 -6.43
CA SER A 280 -33.77 -30.53 -7.21
C SER A 280 -34.09 -30.27 -8.67
N GLU A 281 -33.12 -29.80 -9.44
CA GLU A 281 -33.09 -30.08 -10.87
C GLU A 281 -32.66 -31.55 -11.02
N SER A 282 -33.54 -32.35 -11.63
CA SER A 282 -33.29 -33.76 -11.92
C SER A 282 -31.96 -33.93 -12.69
N PRO A 283 -31.13 -34.94 -12.37
CA PRO A 283 -29.75 -35.03 -12.87
C PRO A 283 -29.55 -35.50 -14.32
N ASP A 284 -30.59 -35.66 -15.13
CA ASP A 284 -30.53 -36.42 -16.40
C ASP A 284 -30.72 -35.60 -17.69
N ASP A 285 -30.75 -34.26 -17.65
CA ASP A 285 -30.97 -33.42 -18.86
C ASP A 285 -29.78 -32.47 -19.22
N ILE A 286 -28.54 -32.86 -18.89
CA ILE A 286 -27.32 -32.19 -19.42
C ILE A 286 -26.51 -33.15 -20.32
N GLU A 287 -27.18 -34.11 -20.95
CA GLU A 287 -26.62 -34.84 -22.09
C GLU A 287 -27.06 -34.16 -23.39
N ASP A 288 -26.09 -33.92 -24.28
CA ASP A 288 -26.21 -33.42 -25.66
C ASP A 288 -26.47 -31.93 -25.94
N ALA A 289 -25.71 -31.05 -25.29
CA ALA A 289 -25.42 -29.73 -25.86
C ALA A 289 -23.98 -29.29 -25.54
N ASP A 290 -23.00 -29.77 -26.32
CA ASP A 290 -21.75 -29.04 -26.65
C ASP A 290 -20.75 -29.97 -27.38
N ALA A 291 -21.23 -30.65 -28.43
CA ALA A 291 -20.41 -31.51 -29.27
C ALA A 291 -20.27 -30.99 -30.71
N GLU A 292 -20.50 -29.71 -31.02
CA GLU A 292 -20.14 -29.13 -32.33
C GLU A 292 -19.77 -27.63 -32.24
N GLU A 293 -18.85 -27.26 -31.35
CA GLU A 293 -18.04 -26.06 -31.56
C GLU A 293 -16.57 -26.43 -31.43
N SER A 294 -16.06 -26.99 -32.53
CA SER A 294 -14.62 -27.00 -32.83
C SER A 294 -14.18 -25.57 -33.09
N THR A 295 -14.19 -24.72 -32.06
CA THR A 295 -13.39 -23.51 -32.09
C THR A 295 -11.96 -23.99 -32.02
N GLU A 296 -11.22 -23.81 -33.12
CA GLU A 296 -9.78 -23.93 -33.13
C GLU A 296 -9.25 -23.10 -31.96
N ALA A 297 -8.90 -23.76 -30.86
CA ALA A 297 -8.27 -23.13 -29.73
C ALA A 297 -6.97 -22.55 -30.27
N SER A 298 -7.00 -21.26 -30.60
CA SER A 298 -5.90 -20.49 -31.14
C SER A 298 -4.71 -20.77 -30.24
N ARG A 299 -3.76 -21.58 -30.74
CA ARG A 299 -2.50 -21.78 -30.04
C ARG A 299 -1.93 -20.39 -29.84
N PRO A 300 -1.78 -19.90 -28.59
CA PRO A 300 -1.01 -18.70 -28.39
C PRO A 300 0.35 -19.00 -29.04
N PRO A 301 0.88 -18.10 -29.89
CA PRO A 301 2.19 -18.33 -30.46
C PRO A 301 3.13 -18.63 -29.29
N ALA A 302 3.99 -19.64 -29.45
CA ALA A 302 5.12 -19.89 -28.56
C ALA A 302 6.12 -18.73 -28.70
N GLY A 303 5.68 -17.53 -28.33
CA GLY A 303 6.53 -16.45 -27.92
C GLY A 303 6.97 -16.77 -26.50
N SER A 304 8.20 -16.37 -26.20
CA SER A 304 8.77 -16.44 -24.87
C SER A 304 7.73 -16.09 -23.82
N ASN A 305 7.81 -16.75 -22.67
CA ASN A 305 7.15 -16.35 -21.43
C ASN A 305 7.68 -14.99 -20.92
N ASP A 306 8.14 -14.10 -21.82
CA ASP A 306 8.06 -12.66 -21.66
C ASP A 306 6.58 -12.28 -21.67
N LEU A 307 5.89 -12.74 -20.62
CA LEU A 307 5.00 -11.87 -19.88
C LEU A 307 5.64 -10.50 -19.98
N ARG A 308 4.97 -9.61 -20.71
CA ARG A 308 5.22 -8.18 -20.55
C ARG A 308 5.00 -7.94 -19.07
N SER A 309 6.08 -8.04 -18.29
CA SER A 309 6.17 -7.67 -16.89
C SER A 309 5.64 -6.27 -16.86
N GLY A 310 4.35 -6.14 -16.58
CA GLY A 310 3.71 -4.85 -16.54
C GLY A 310 4.31 -4.14 -15.35
N ASP A 311 5.32 -3.30 -15.60
CA ASP A 311 5.93 -2.27 -14.75
C ASP A 311 6.11 -2.59 -13.25
N TYR A 312 6.02 -3.85 -12.85
CA TYR A 312 6.19 -4.27 -11.47
C TYR A 312 7.68 -4.38 -11.22
N LYS A 313 8.18 -3.39 -10.48
CA LYS A 313 9.56 -3.35 -10.03
C LYS A 313 9.55 -3.51 -8.51
N ALA A 314 10.16 -4.59 -8.03
CA ALA A 314 10.50 -4.69 -6.63
C ALA A 314 11.43 -3.52 -6.27
N PHE A 315 11.01 -2.66 -5.35
CA PHE A 315 11.79 -1.49 -4.95
C PHE A 315 12.96 -1.89 -4.04
N VAL A 316 12.74 -2.87 -3.17
CA VAL A 316 13.74 -3.41 -2.24
C VAL A 316 13.44 -4.90 -2.07
N THR A 317 14.45 -5.76 -2.24
CA THR A 317 14.37 -7.20 -1.98
C THR A 317 15.10 -7.61 -0.70
N LYS A 318 15.66 -6.63 0.04
CA LYS A 318 16.48 -6.86 1.24
C LYS A 318 15.72 -7.59 2.36
N TYR A 319 14.41 -7.45 2.41
CA TYR A 319 13.53 -8.03 3.43
C TYR A 319 12.73 -9.22 2.91
N ASP A 320 12.96 -9.63 1.66
CA ASP A 320 12.28 -10.76 1.06
C ASP A 320 13.02 -12.04 1.46
N GLU A 321 12.25 -13.07 1.82
CA GLU A 321 12.78 -14.37 2.18
C GLU A 321 12.17 -15.43 1.26
N THR A 322 13.01 -16.37 0.79
CA THR A 322 12.57 -17.55 0.06
C THR A 322 12.86 -18.76 0.94
N ILE A 323 11.80 -19.40 1.40
CA ILE A 323 11.85 -20.58 2.27
C ILE A 323 11.27 -21.75 1.49
N GLU A 324 11.87 -22.93 1.62
CA GLU A 324 11.30 -24.14 1.02
C GLU A 324 10.03 -24.56 1.79
N ALA A 325 9.04 -25.08 1.07
CA ALA A 325 7.73 -25.38 1.68
C ALA A 325 7.83 -26.41 2.82
N GLU A 326 8.84 -27.28 2.80
CA GLU A 326 9.10 -28.28 3.85
C GLU A 326 9.65 -27.70 5.15
N GLU A 327 10.25 -26.50 5.12
CA GLU A 327 10.81 -25.83 6.29
C GLU A 327 9.76 -24.95 7.02
N LEU A 328 8.59 -24.74 6.41
CA LEU A 328 7.53 -23.88 6.96
C LEU A 328 6.76 -24.50 8.14
N CYS A 329 6.79 -25.83 8.30
CA CYS A 329 6.04 -26.51 9.35
C CYS A 329 6.72 -27.77 9.86
N ASP A 330 6.57 -28.03 11.16
CA ASP A 330 7.00 -29.28 11.78
C ASP A 330 6.11 -30.45 11.36
N VAL A 331 6.63 -31.68 11.45
CA VAL A 331 5.92 -32.91 11.05
C VAL A 331 4.59 -33.09 11.81
N GLU A 332 4.54 -32.75 13.10
CA GLU A 332 3.32 -32.86 13.91
C GLU A 332 2.24 -31.85 13.49
N GLU A 333 2.66 -30.62 13.19
CA GLU A 333 1.76 -29.57 12.72
C GLU A 333 1.23 -29.89 11.32
N LEU A 334 2.10 -30.38 10.43
CA LEU A 334 1.71 -30.84 9.10
C LEU A 334 0.64 -31.93 9.17
N ALA A 335 0.81 -32.93 10.04
CA ALA A 335 -0.16 -34.00 10.23
C ALA A 335 -1.53 -33.46 10.70
N ARG A 336 -1.52 -32.48 11.61
CA ARG A 336 -2.73 -31.81 12.10
C ARG A 336 -3.44 -31.02 11.01
N LEU A 337 -2.70 -30.19 10.25
CA LEU A 337 -3.23 -29.41 9.14
C LEU A 337 -3.78 -30.32 8.03
N ARG A 338 -3.10 -31.43 7.76
CA ARG A 338 -3.57 -32.43 6.80
C ARG A 338 -4.89 -33.06 7.22
N ALA A 339 -5.01 -33.49 8.47
CA ALA A 339 -6.25 -34.06 8.99
C ALA A 339 -7.43 -33.07 8.94
N TYR A 340 -7.17 -31.79 9.17
CA TYR A 340 -8.17 -30.73 9.02
C TYR A 340 -8.64 -30.58 7.57
N LEU A 341 -7.71 -30.55 6.61
CA LEU A 341 -8.01 -30.46 5.19
C LEU A 341 -8.79 -31.68 4.69
N ASP A 342 -8.39 -32.89 5.10
CA ASP A 342 -9.07 -34.14 4.73
C ASP A 342 -10.52 -34.16 5.28
N LYS A 343 -10.74 -33.64 6.49
CA LYS A 343 -12.11 -33.49 7.04
C LYS A 343 -12.97 -32.57 6.19
N GLN A 344 -12.43 -31.45 5.71
CA GLN A 344 -13.15 -30.54 4.82
C GLN A 344 -13.42 -31.14 3.45
N LEU A 345 -12.47 -31.91 2.91
CA LEU A 345 -12.61 -32.59 1.61
C LEU A 345 -13.63 -33.71 1.61
N SER A 346 -13.88 -34.36 2.77
CA SER A 346 -14.83 -35.48 2.87
C SER A 346 -16.22 -35.16 2.31
N HIS A 347 -16.67 -33.90 2.45
CA HIS A 347 -17.97 -33.45 1.93
C HIS A 347 -17.97 -33.19 0.40
N LEU A 348 -16.80 -33.00 -0.21
CA LEU A 348 -16.64 -32.61 -1.62
C LEU A 348 -16.21 -33.76 -2.54
N GLN A 349 -15.93 -34.95 -2.01
CA GLN A 349 -15.38 -36.09 -2.76
C GLN A 349 -16.20 -36.47 -4.02
N GLY A 350 -17.53 -36.34 -3.98
CA GLY A 350 -18.40 -36.66 -5.12
C GLY A 350 -18.23 -35.71 -6.33
N VAL A 351 -17.89 -34.45 -6.09
CA VAL A 351 -17.66 -33.45 -7.14
C VAL A 351 -16.25 -33.59 -7.72
N VAL A 352 -15.28 -33.93 -6.86
CA VAL A 352 -13.87 -34.10 -7.20
C VAL A 352 -13.66 -35.17 -8.26
N GLY A 353 -14.30 -36.33 -8.14
CA GLY A 353 -14.15 -37.41 -9.11
C GLY A 353 -14.60 -37.04 -10.53
N ARG A 354 -15.65 -36.22 -10.67
CA ARG A 354 -16.14 -35.77 -11.98
C ARG A 354 -15.21 -34.73 -12.61
N LEU A 355 -14.72 -33.76 -11.83
CA LEU A 355 -13.76 -32.77 -12.28
C LEU A 355 -12.42 -33.42 -12.68
N ALA A 356 -11.97 -34.41 -11.90
CA ALA A 356 -10.80 -35.23 -12.19
C ALA A 356 -10.87 -35.84 -13.59
N ASN A 357 -11.95 -36.58 -13.86
CA ASN A 357 -12.13 -37.26 -15.14
C ASN A 357 -12.29 -36.29 -16.32
N ARG A 358 -12.79 -35.07 -16.08
CA ARG A 358 -12.88 -34.01 -17.09
C ARG A 358 -11.51 -33.39 -17.37
N LEU A 359 -10.73 -33.09 -16.33
CA LEU A 359 -9.39 -32.52 -16.44
C LEU A 359 -8.43 -33.53 -17.08
N GLN A 360 -8.46 -34.78 -16.62
CA GLN A 360 -7.67 -35.88 -17.16
C GLN A 360 -7.92 -36.06 -18.66
N ARG A 361 -9.19 -36.09 -19.11
CA ARG A 361 -9.53 -36.16 -20.54
C ARG A 361 -8.98 -34.99 -21.36
N ARG A 362 -8.95 -33.78 -20.79
CA ARG A 362 -8.42 -32.59 -21.46
C ARG A 362 -6.88 -32.59 -21.51
N LEU A 363 -6.21 -33.13 -20.49
CA LEU A 363 -4.75 -33.20 -20.43
C LEU A 363 -4.16 -34.35 -21.25
N MET A 364 -4.88 -35.45 -21.43
CA MET A 364 -4.46 -36.56 -22.30
C MET A 364 -4.45 -36.21 -23.80
N ALA A 365 -5.04 -35.08 -24.18
CA ALA A 365 -5.17 -34.66 -25.56
C ALA A 365 -3.93 -33.88 -26.04
N GLN A 366 -2.73 -34.50 -26.09
CA GLN A 366 -1.59 -33.98 -26.89
C GLN A 366 -0.44 -35.01 -27.15
N GLN A 367 -0.40 -35.51 -28.40
CA GLN A 367 0.68 -36.14 -29.21
C GLN A 367 1.53 -37.33 -28.69
N ASN A 368 2.06 -38.24 -29.52
CA ASN A 368 1.58 -38.90 -30.75
C ASN A 368 2.48 -40.13 -30.99
N ARG A 369 1.87 -41.25 -31.39
CA ARG A 369 2.43 -42.39 -32.12
C ARG A 369 3.07 -43.54 -31.33
N SER A 370 2.27 -44.57 -31.08
CA SER A 370 2.74 -45.95 -31.25
C SER A 370 2.39 -46.44 -32.66
N TRP A 371 2.92 -47.59 -33.11
CA TRP A 371 2.66 -48.15 -34.42
C TRP A 371 2.06 -49.55 -34.25
N ASP A 372 0.92 -49.82 -34.89
CA ASP A 372 0.40 -51.17 -35.06
C ASP A 372 1.04 -51.78 -36.33
N PHE A 373 1.56 -53.01 -36.23
CA PHE A 373 2.25 -53.74 -37.30
C PHE A 373 1.42 -54.95 -37.74
N ASP A 374 1.82 -55.59 -38.84
CA ASP A 374 1.14 -56.79 -39.38
C ASP A 374 -0.31 -56.50 -39.82
N LEU A 375 -0.53 -55.39 -40.51
CA LEU A 375 -1.84 -55.02 -41.08
C LEU A 375 -1.90 -55.37 -42.57
N GLU A 376 -3.11 -55.62 -43.08
CA GLU A 376 -3.37 -55.87 -44.51
C GLU A 376 -3.39 -54.58 -45.34
N GLU A 377 -3.59 -53.44 -44.69
CA GLU A 377 -3.61 -52.11 -45.29
C GLU A 377 -2.92 -51.07 -44.38
N GLY A 378 -2.46 -49.95 -44.96
CA GLY A 378 -1.81 -48.87 -44.23
C GLY A 378 -0.51 -48.40 -44.89
N LEU A 379 0.44 -47.90 -44.10
CA LEU A 379 1.76 -47.53 -44.57
C LEU A 379 2.63 -48.78 -44.68
N LEU A 380 3.33 -48.93 -45.80
CA LEU A 380 4.12 -50.13 -46.04
C LEU A 380 5.32 -50.18 -45.08
N ASP A 381 5.51 -51.29 -44.37
CA ASP A 381 6.63 -51.48 -43.45
C ASP A 381 7.87 -52.00 -44.21
N PRO A 382 8.89 -51.16 -44.45
CA PRO A 382 10.02 -51.57 -45.28
C PRO A 382 10.84 -52.72 -44.67
N ALA A 383 10.74 -52.94 -43.35
CA ALA A 383 11.41 -54.05 -42.68
C ALA A 383 10.79 -55.42 -43.00
N ARG A 384 9.53 -55.46 -43.46
CA ARG A 384 8.78 -56.70 -43.76
C ARG A 384 8.57 -56.97 -45.25
N LEU A 385 9.09 -56.08 -46.12
CA LEU A 385 9.06 -56.22 -47.58
C LEU A 385 9.61 -57.55 -48.09
N THR A 386 10.62 -58.11 -47.42
CA THR A 386 11.20 -59.41 -47.77
C THR A 386 10.19 -60.56 -47.67
N ARG A 387 9.18 -60.45 -46.80
CA ARG A 387 8.11 -61.45 -46.65
C ARG A 387 7.23 -61.57 -47.89
N ILE A 388 6.98 -60.45 -48.58
CA ILE A 388 6.20 -60.43 -49.83
C ILE A 388 6.86 -61.29 -50.91
N VAL A 389 8.19 -61.34 -50.91
CA VAL A 389 8.98 -62.12 -51.90
C VAL A 389 9.05 -63.60 -51.51
N ILE A 390 9.13 -63.91 -50.22
CA ILE A 390 9.35 -65.27 -49.71
C ILE A 390 8.04 -66.05 -49.56
N ASP A 391 6.95 -65.40 -49.15
CA ASP A 391 5.64 -66.02 -48.97
C ASP A 391 4.52 -65.08 -49.47
N PRO A 392 4.09 -65.23 -50.75
CA PRO A 392 3.10 -64.36 -51.37
C PRO A 392 1.70 -64.43 -50.75
N PHE A 393 1.43 -65.44 -49.90
CA PHE A 393 0.11 -65.63 -49.29
C PHE A 393 -0.02 -64.93 -47.93
N GLN A 394 1.02 -64.27 -47.43
CA GLN A 394 1.02 -63.60 -46.12
C GLN A 394 1.14 -62.08 -46.27
N ALA A 395 0.00 -61.43 -46.56
CA ALA A 395 -0.09 -60.01 -46.97
C ALA A 395 0.04 -58.97 -45.83
N LEU A 396 0.34 -59.37 -44.59
CA LEU A 396 0.42 -58.49 -43.41
C LEU A 396 1.73 -57.69 -43.36
N SER A 397 1.95 -56.80 -44.33
CA SER A 397 3.19 -56.02 -44.49
C SER A 397 3.00 -54.52 -44.25
N PHE A 398 1.82 -54.12 -43.79
CA PHE A 398 1.52 -52.73 -43.50
C PHE A 398 1.60 -52.45 -42.00
N LYS A 399 1.88 -51.20 -41.68
CA LYS A 399 1.84 -50.63 -40.34
C LYS A 399 0.99 -49.37 -40.36
N GLN A 400 0.35 -49.08 -39.23
CA GLN A 400 -0.49 -47.90 -39.08
C GLN A 400 -0.12 -47.20 -37.77
N GLU A 401 -0.22 -45.88 -37.77
CA GLU A 401 -0.02 -45.09 -36.56
C GLU A 401 -1.19 -45.30 -35.62
N LYS A 402 -0.88 -45.56 -34.35
CA LYS A 402 -1.81 -45.69 -33.25
C LYS A 402 -1.62 -44.52 -32.29
N ASP A 403 -2.71 -43.85 -31.97
CA ASP A 403 -2.71 -42.79 -30.97
C ASP A 403 -2.50 -43.40 -29.58
N THR A 404 -1.50 -42.89 -28.85
CA THR A 404 -1.20 -43.31 -27.48
C THR A 404 -1.27 -42.09 -26.57
N GLN A 405 -1.91 -42.25 -25.42
CA GLN A 405 -2.03 -41.20 -24.41
C GLN A 405 -0.73 -41.15 -23.60
N PHE A 406 0.05 -40.08 -23.74
CA PHE A 406 1.24 -39.83 -22.91
C PHE A 406 1.03 -38.54 -22.09
N ARG A 407 1.59 -38.51 -20.87
CA ARG A 407 1.51 -37.37 -19.93
C ARG A 407 2.78 -36.51 -20.07
N ASP A 408 2.80 -35.58 -21.02
CA ASP A 408 3.85 -34.56 -21.09
C ASP A 408 3.26 -33.17 -20.83
N THR A 409 2.80 -32.96 -19.58
CA THR A 409 2.26 -31.66 -19.16
C THR A 409 2.82 -31.27 -17.81
N VAL A 410 3.44 -30.09 -17.77
CA VAL A 410 3.84 -29.43 -16.52
C VAL A 410 2.71 -28.52 -16.08
N VAL A 411 2.18 -28.75 -14.88
CA VAL A 411 1.21 -27.86 -14.24
C VAL A 411 1.89 -27.18 -13.06
N ALA A 412 1.95 -25.85 -13.08
CA ALA A 412 2.43 -25.04 -11.96
C ALA A 412 1.22 -24.37 -11.27
N LEU A 413 1.13 -24.52 -9.94
CA LEU A 413 0.12 -23.83 -9.12
C LEU A 413 0.81 -22.74 -8.31
N LEU A 414 0.28 -21.51 -8.41
CA LEU A 414 0.69 -20.38 -7.59
C LEU A 414 -0.43 -20.06 -6.59
N ILE A 415 -0.12 -20.10 -5.31
CA ILE A 415 -1.06 -19.79 -4.22
C ILE A 415 -0.66 -18.45 -3.61
N ASP A 416 -1.58 -17.49 -3.63
CA ASP A 416 -1.38 -16.20 -2.97
C ASP A 416 -1.54 -16.35 -1.44
N ASN A 417 -0.64 -15.72 -0.68
CA ASN A 417 -0.67 -15.65 0.79
C ASN A 417 -0.79 -14.19 1.30
N SER A 418 -1.37 -13.31 0.48
CA SER A 418 -1.60 -11.91 0.85
C SER A 418 -2.74 -11.75 1.88
N GLY A 419 -2.87 -10.55 2.45
CA GLY A 419 -3.88 -10.27 3.50
C GLY A 419 -5.33 -10.52 3.08
N SER A 420 -5.66 -10.41 1.79
CA SER A 420 -7.01 -10.69 1.25
C SER A 420 -7.37 -12.17 1.28
N MET A 421 -6.37 -13.05 1.37
CA MET A 421 -6.55 -14.50 1.39
C MET A 421 -6.96 -15.03 2.77
N ARG A 422 -6.93 -14.19 3.82
CA ARG A 422 -7.23 -14.59 5.20
C ARG A 422 -8.62 -15.20 5.35
N GLY A 423 -8.69 -16.33 6.06
CA GLY A 423 -9.94 -17.00 6.42
C GLY A 423 -10.45 -17.96 5.35
N ARG A 424 -11.66 -17.70 4.83
CA ARG A 424 -12.32 -18.60 3.87
C ARG A 424 -11.58 -18.73 2.52
N PRO A 425 -11.04 -17.65 1.91
CA PRO A 425 -10.39 -17.76 0.60
C PRO A 425 -9.19 -18.72 0.56
N ILE A 426 -8.26 -18.65 1.53
CA ILE A 426 -7.12 -19.56 1.59
C ILE A 426 -7.55 -21.02 1.79
N THR A 427 -8.61 -21.25 2.56
CA THR A 427 -9.17 -22.59 2.78
C THR A 427 -9.72 -23.19 1.48
N VAL A 428 -10.43 -22.37 0.70
CA VAL A 428 -10.94 -22.78 -0.62
C VAL A 428 -9.79 -23.04 -1.59
N ALA A 429 -8.77 -22.18 -1.61
CA ALA A 429 -7.58 -22.35 -2.45
C ALA A 429 -6.84 -23.65 -2.13
N ALA A 430 -6.63 -23.95 -0.84
CA ALA A 430 -5.99 -25.20 -0.39
C ALA A 430 -6.80 -26.45 -0.81
N THR A 431 -8.12 -26.39 -0.68
CA THR A 431 -9.02 -27.47 -1.10
C THR A 431 -8.91 -27.71 -2.61
N CYS A 432 -8.96 -26.64 -3.42
CA CYS A 432 -8.82 -26.72 -4.87
C CYS A 432 -7.44 -27.26 -5.28
N ALA A 433 -6.37 -26.83 -4.61
CA ALA A 433 -5.02 -27.30 -4.88
C ALA A 433 -4.88 -28.81 -4.60
N ASP A 434 -5.40 -29.31 -3.47
CA ASP A 434 -5.36 -30.75 -3.15
C ASP A 434 -6.18 -31.57 -4.15
N ILE A 435 -7.33 -31.05 -4.57
CA ILE A 435 -8.14 -31.68 -5.62
C ILE A 435 -7.32 -31.79 -6.91
N LEU A 436 -6.76 -30.69 -7.40
CA LEU A 436 -5.96 -30.70 -8.62
C LEU A 436 -4.76 -31.63 -8.50
N ALA A 437 -4.01 -31.58 -7.40
CA ALA A 437 -2.87 -32.46 -7.15
C ALA A 437 -3.26 -33.94 -7.23
N ARG A 438 -4.32 -34.38 -6.51
CA ARG A 438 -4.80 -35.77 -6.56
C ARG A 438 -5.21 -36.22 -7.96
N THR A 439 -5.69 -35.30 -8.80
CA THR A 439 -6.11 -35.61 -10.18
C THR A 439 -4.94 -35.70 -11.15
N LEU A 440 -3.85 -34.97 -10.88
CA LEU A 440 -2.65 -34.93 -11.70
C LEU A 440 -1.66 -36.05 -11.34
N GLU A 441 -1.61 -36.44 -10.06
CA GLU A 441 -0.78 -37.55 -9.55
C GLU A 441 -1.34 -38.94 -9.91
N ARG A 442 -2.66 -39.05 -10.11
CA ARG A 442 -3.31 -40.26 -10.62
C ARG A 442 -3.02 -40.43 -12.09
#